data_AF-A0A7C0XFY4-F1
#
_entry.id   AF-A0A7C0XFY4-F1
#
_cell.length_a   1.000
_cell.length_b   1.000
_cell.length_c   1.000
_cell.angle_alpha   90.00
_cell.angle_beta   90.00
_cell.angle_gamma   90.00
#
_symmetry.space_group_name_H-M   'P 1'
#
loop_
_entity.id
_entity.type
_entity.pdbx_description
1 polymer ?
#
loop_
_entity_poly.entity_id
_entity_poly.type
_entity_poly.pdbx_seq_one_letter_code
_entity_poly.pdbx_strand_id
1 'polypeptide(L)' 'MRIFAIADNDGRLRCPSCLWRVSRLFVIAKDEKEAKEMFNKGNGLCADCLVDMMVEEKYEIVVPEK' A
#
# COMPACT_ATOMS: atom_id res chain seq x y z
N MET A 1 8.00 -8.32 6.03
CA MET A 1 7.68 -7.03 5.38
C MET A 1 6.62 -6.32 6.19
N ARG A 2 6.45 -5.02 6.01
CA ARG A 2 5.43 -4.21 6.69
C ARG A 2 4.66 -3.40 5.64
N ILE A 3 3.44 -3.03 5.98
CA ILE A 3 2.62 -2.14 5.16
C ILE A 3 2.91 -0.71 5.60
N PHE A 4 3.33 0.13 4.66
CA PHE A 4 3.56 1.56 4.86
C PHE A 4 2.42 2.34 4.22
N ALA A 5 1.86 3.30 4.95
CA ALA A 5 0.86 4.21 4.43
C ALA A 5 1.53 5.49 3.93
N ILE A 6 1.20 5.90 2.72
CA ILE A 6 1.71 7.11 2.07
C ILE A 6 0.51 8.03 1.83
N ALA A 7 0.53 9.19 2.46
CA ALA A 7 -0.49 10.22 2.31
C ALA A 7 0.08 11.38 1.50
N ASP A 8 -0.77 11.98 0.67
CA ASP A 8 -0.50 13.24 0.00
C ASP A 8 -1.56 14.25 0.47
N ASN A 9 -1.10 15.41 0.93
CA ASN A 9 -1.97 16.46 1.43
C ASN A 9 -2.65 17.23 0.28
N ASP A 10 -2.16 17.10 -0.96
CA ASP A 10 -2.76 17.78 -2.12
C ASP A 10 -3.98 17.03 -2.68
N GLY A 11 -4.26 15.84 -2.13
CA GLY A 11 -5.37 14.98 -2.55
C GLY A 11 -5.26 14.56 -4.01
N ARG A 12 -4.04 14.47 -4.56
CA ARG A 12 -3.81 14.10 -5.97
C ARG A 12 -3.59 12.60 -6.17
N LEU A 13 -3.48 11.84 -5.08
CA LEU A 13 -3.27 10.40 -5.15
C LEU A 13 -4.42 9.71 -5.86
N ARG A 14 -4.05 8.85 -6.80
CA ARG A 14 -4.92 7.90 -7.47
C ARG A 14 -4.32 6.52 -7.35
N CYS A 15 -5.16 5.53 -7.07
CA CYS A 15 -4.74 4.14 -7.13
C CYS A 15 -4.38 3.78 -8.58
N PRO A 16 -3.20 3.22 -8.86
CA PRO A 16 -2.82 2.83 -10.22
C PRO A 16 -3.64 1.64 -10.74
N SER A 17 -4.26 0.84 -9.87
CA SER A 17 -5.10 -0.30 -10.25
C SER A 17 -6.54 0.13 -10.59
N CYS A 18 -7.28 0.69 -9.64
CA CYS A 18 -8.69 1.07 -9.85
C CYS A 18 -8.91 2.50 -10.33
N LEU A 19 -7.85 3.32 -10.44
CA LEU A 19 -7.85 4.72 -10.91
C LEU A 19 -8.65 5.71 -10.03
N TRP A 20 -9.19 5.25 -8.91
CA TRP A 20 -9.94 6.08 -7.97
C TRP A 20 -9.02 7.02 -7.21
N ARG A 21 -9.54 8.22 -6.93
CA ARG A 21 -8.90 9.21 -6.05
C ARG A 21 -8.95 8.72 -4.61
N VAL A 22 -7.83 8.79 -3.90
CA VAL A 22 -7.70 8.28 -2.54
C VAL A 22 -6.91 9.25 -1.65
N SER A 23 -7.09 9.12 -0.33
CA SER A 23 -6.32 9.89 0.65
C SER A 23 -4.95 9.27 0.94
N ARG A 24 -4.81 7.96 0.72
CA ARG A 24 -3.59 7.20 0.99
C ARG A 24 -3.39 6.08 -0.03
N LEU A 25 -2.13 5.80 -0.33
CA LEU A 25 -1.70 4.55 -0.94
C LEU A 25 -0.88 3.74 0.06
N PHE A 26 -0.88 2.43 -0.13
CA PHE A 26 -0.20 1.48 0.75
C PHE A 26 0.83 0.69 -0.05
N VAL A 27 2.01 0.50 0.56
CA VAL A 27 3.14 -0.21 -0.03
C VAL A 27 3.63 -1.27 0.93
N ILE A 28 3.83 -2.49 0.45
CA ILE A 28 4.47 -3.57 1.22
C ILE A 28 5.99 -3.47 0.99
N ALA A 29 6.75 -3.16 2.04
CA ALA A 29 8.21 -2.99 1.96
C ALA A 29 8.91 -3.54 3.23
N LYS A 30 10.24 -3.65 3.22
CA LYS A 30 11.06 -4.04 4.39
C LYS A 30 11.25 -2.87 5.34
N ASP A 31 11.42 -1.67 4.79
CA ASP A 31 11.66 -0.44 5.54
C ASP A 31 11.08 0.80 4.83
N GLU A 32 11.16 1.96 5.48
CA GLU A 32 10.64 3.22 4.93
C GLU A 32 11.36 3.69 3.67
N LYS A 33 12.65 3.35 3.52
CA LYS A 33 13.44 3.75 2.36
C LYS A 33 12.94 3.01 1.12
N GLU A 34 12.80 1.69 1.23
CA GLU A 34 12.22 0.86 0.17
C GLU A 34 10.78 1.27 -0.15
N ALA A 35 9.96 1.59 0.86
CA ALA A 35 8.59 2.08 0.66
C ALA A 35 8.55 3.36 -0.20
N LYS A 36 9.43 4.33 0.08
CA LYS A 36 9.55 5.56 -0.71
C LYS A 36 10.04 5.30 -2.13
N GLU A 37 11.03 4.44 -2.31
CA GLU A 37 11.55 4.07 -3.63
C GLU A 37 10.47 3.38 -4.49
N MET A 38 9.70 2.48 -3.89
CA MET A 38 8.58 1.80 -4.56
C MET A 38 7.49 2.80 -4.97
N PHE A 39 7.10 3.70 -4.07
CA PHE A 39 6.13 4.75 -4.36
C PHE A 39 6.55 5.68 -5.49
N ASN A 40 7.81 6.12 -5.49
CA ASN A 40 8.34 6.96 -6.56
C ASN A 40 8.38 6.25 -7.92
N LYS A 41 8.43 4.91 -7.92
CA LYS A 41 8.30 4.08 -9.13
C LYS A 41 6.83 3.85 -9.54
N GLY A 42 5.87 4.47 -8.87
CA GLY A 42 4.43 4.33 -9.14
C GLY A 42 3.79 3.10 -8.49
N ASN A 43 4.47 2.44 -7.55
CA ASN A 43 3.89 1.32 -6.81
C ASN A 43 3.11 1.83 -5.60
N GLY A 44 1.99 1.19 -5.30
CA GLY A 44 1.16 1.49 -4.14
C GLY A 44 -0.30 1.38 -4.50
N LEU A 45 -1.08 0.75 -3.63
CA LEU A 45 -2.49 0.47 -3.89
C LEU A 45 -3.36 1.18 -2.86
N CYS A 46 -4.62 1.45 -3.21
CA CYS A 46 -5.61 1.79 -2.19
C CYS A 46 -5.87 0.58 -1.27
N ALA A 47 -6.62 0.80 -0.19
CA ALA A 47 -6.93 -0.27 0.76
C ALA A 47 -7.61 -1.47 0.09
N ASP A 48 -8.61 -1.23 -0.76
CA ASP A 48 -9.36 -2.29 -1.43
C ASP A 48 -8.46 -3.12 -2.36
N CYS A 49 -7.77 -2.48 -3.29
CA CYS A 49 -6.87 -3.19 -4.21
C CYS A 49 -5.69 -3.87 -3.50
N LEU A 50 -5.22 -3.32 -2.37
CA LEU A 50 -4.22 -3.98 -1.54
C LEU A 50 -4.78 -5.27 -0.94
N VAL A 51 -6.00 -5.24 -0.40
CA VAL A 51 -6.64 -6.43 0.18
C VAL A 51 -6.91 -7.48 -0.88
N ASP A 52 -7.39 -7.10 -2.07
CA ASP A 52 -7.59 -8.02 -3.19
C ASP A 52 -6.28 -8.75 -3.53
N MET A 53 -5.18 -8.00 -3.71
CA MET A 53 -3.86 -8.58 -3.97
C MET A 53 -3.37 -9.46 -2.81
N MET A 54 -3.62 -9.06 -1.55
CA MET A 54 -3.26 -9.86 -0.39
C MET A 54 -4.01 -11.20 -0.35
N VAL A 55 -5.29 -11.22 -0.76
CA VAL A 55 -6.08 -12.46 -0.86
C VAL A 55 -5.57 -13.34 -1.98
N GLU A 56 -5.31 -12.77 -3.17
CA GLU A 56 -4.78 -13.49 -4.33
C GLU A 56 -3.42 -14.16 -4.03
N GLU A 57 -2.53 -13.41 -3.38
CA GLU A 57 -1.19 -13.86 -3.01
C GLU A 57 -1.14 -14.63 -1.68
N LYS A 58 -2.31 -14.89 -1.06
CA LYS A 58 -2.46 -15.68 0.18
C LYS A 58 -1.63 -15.14 1.35
N TYR A 59 -1.61 -13.82 1.53
CA TYR A 59 -1.02 -13.20 2.70
C TYR A 59 -1.80 -13.55 3.97
N GLU A 60 -1.07 -13.70 5.08
CA GLU A 60 -1.65 -13.96 6.40
C GLU A 60 -1.33 -12.81 7.36
N ILE A 61 -2.32 -12.46 8.19
CA ILE A 61 -2.13 -11.52 9.29
C ILE A 61 -1.73 -12.33 10.53
N VAL A 62 -0.47 -12.19 10.95
CA VAL A 62 0.02 -12.81 12.19
C VAL A 62 -0.31 -11.90 13.36
N VAL A 63 -1.21 -12.37 14.23
CA VAL A 63 -1.54 -11.70 15.49
C VAL A 63 -0.62 -12.25 16.58
N PRO A 64 0.25 -11.45 17.20
CA PRO A 64 1.11 -11.93 18.27
C PRO A 64 0.26 -12.34 19.48
N GLU A 65 0.51 -13.54 20.01
CA GLU A 65 -0.06 -13.97 21.29
C GLU A 65 0.52 -13.09 22.42
N LYS A 66 -0.33 -12.74 23.40
CA LYS A 66 0.00 -11.83 24.51
C LYS A 66 0.99 -12.44 25.50
#